data_AF-A0A730EE54-F1
#
_entry.id   AF-A0A730EE54-F1
#
_cell.length_a   1.000
_cell.length_b   1.000
_cell.length_c   1.000
_cell.angle_alpha   90.00
_cell.angle_beta   90.00
_cell.angle_gamma   90.00
#
_symmetry.space_group_name_H-M   'P 1'
#
loop_
_entity.id
_entity.type
_entity.pdbx_description
1 polymer ?
#
loop_
_entity_poly.entity_id
_entity_poly.type
_entity_poly.pdbx_seq_one_letter_code
_entity_poly.pdbx_strand_id
1 'polypeptide(L)'
;MDFPDNPFRVVIDDFEFDVGDHFTYEYNLFEHWLHDICVEAIHENSTLKTLFCINGHGIPRATVADEFDKTLTFLEAVVNADDKTTIGDIRSFVDDLDAVRFNHNKIQPATEQTSV
;
A
#
# COMPACT_ATOMS: atom_id res chain seq x y z
N MET A 1 -20.43 27.20 14.92
CA MET A 1 -18.95 27.24 14.87
C MET A 1 -18.57 26.18 13.87
N ASP A 2 -18.64 26.53 12.59
CA ASP A 2 -18.17 25.63 11.53
C ASP A 2 -16.70 25.94 11.33
N PHE A 3 -15.85 24.92 11.38
CA PHE A 3 -14.46 25.06 11.00
C PHE A 3 -14.41 25.42 9.51
N PRO A 4 -13.68 26.47 9.09
CA PRO A 4 -13.55 26.84 7.69
C PRO A 4 -12.90 25.72 6.86
N ASP A 5 -12.08 24.88 7.50
CA ASP A 5 -11.47 23.69 6.91
C ASP A 5 -12.39 22.49 7.05
N ASN A 6 -13.18 22.24 6.01
CA ASN A 6 -13.84 20.96 5.83
C ASN A 6 -12.88 20.01 5.09
N PRO A 7 -12.33 18.97 5.75
CA PRO A 7 -11.37 18.07 5.12
C PRO A 7 -11.96 17.29 3.93
N PHE A 8 -13.30 17.17 3.85
CA PHE A 8 -13.98 16.56 2.71
C PHE A 8 -14.10 17.48 1.49
N ARG A 9 -13.66 18.74 1.60
CA ARG A 9 -13.65 19.71 0.52
C ARG A 9 -12.25 20.01 -0.02
N VAL A 10 -11.21 19.56 0.67
CA VAL A 10 -9.82 19.74 0.25
C VAL A 10 -9.50 18.73 -0.85
N VAL A 11 -8.98 19.20 -1.98
CA VAL A 11 -8.45 18.37 -3.07
C VAL A 11 -6.92 18.45 -3.13
N ILE A 12 -6.28 17.47 -3.78
CA ILE A 12 -4.81 17.46 -3.93
C ILE A 12 -4.29 18.74 -4.60
N ASP A 13 -5.07 19.34 -5.51
CA ASP A 13 -4.71 20.57 -6.23
C ASP A 13 -4.64 21.81 -5.32
N ASP A 14 -5.39 21.83 -4.21
CA ASP A 14 -5.41 22.97 -3.26
C ASP A 14 -4.07 23.16 -2.54
N PHE A 15 -3.20 22.14 -2.55
CA PHE A 15 -1.88 22.20 -1.94
C PHE A 15 -0.84 22.88 -2.84
N GLU A 16 -1.17 23.12 -4.13
CA GLU A 16 -0.30 23.80 -5.09
C GLU A 16 1.13 23.21 -5.13
N PHE A 17 1.26 21.88 -5.13
CA PHE A 17 2.55 21.21 -5.06
C PHE A 17 3.48 21.53 -6.24
N ASP A 18 4.76 21.71 -5.93
CA ASP A 18 5.85 21.78 -6.89
C ASP A 18 6.68 20.48 -6.91
N VAL A 19 7.39 20.24 -8.01
CA VAL A 19 8.32 19.10 -8.11
C VAL A 19 9.46 19.29 -7.11
N GLY A 20 9.67 18.28 -6.27
CA GLY A 20 10.64 18.30 -5.17
C GLY A 20 10.05 18.66 -3.82
N ASP A 21 8.74 18.94 -3.72
CA ASP A 21 8.09 19.11 -2.44
C ASP A 21 8.07 17.82 -1.63
N HIS A 22 8.30 17.96 -0.33
CA HIS A 22 8.30 16.88 0.65
C HIS A 22 7.35 17.19 1.79
N PHE A 23 6.55 16.21 2.20
CA PHE A 23 5.69 16.31 3.36
C PHE A 23 5.57 14.97 4.07
N THR A 24 5.30 15.01 5.37
CA THR A 24 5.12 13.80 6.17
C THR A 24 3.64 13.62 6.46
N TYR A 25 3.11 12.44 6.11
CA TYR A 25 1.77 12.01 6.49
C TYR A 25 1.86 11.14 7.74
N GLU A 26 1.15 11.52 8.79
CA GLU A 26 0.99 10.70 9.99
C GLU A 26 -0.33 9.92 9.91
N TYR A 27 -0.21 8.60 9.92
CA TYR A 27 -1.34 7.69 10.08
C TYR A 27 -1.29 7.05 11.45
N ASN A 28 -2.47 6.72 12.01
CA ASN A 28 -2.59 6.10 13.32
C ASN A 28 -1.84 6.87 14.42
N LEU A 29 -2.47 7.95 14.93
CA LEU A 29 -1.91 8.84 15.96
C LEU A 29 -1.54 8.15 17.30
N PHE A 30 -1.94 6.88 17.49
CA PHE A 30 -1.52 6.09 18.65
C PHE A 30 -0.17 5.39 18.44
N GLU A 31 0.13 5.00 17.20
CA GLU A 31 1.36 4.30 16.84
C GLU A 31 2.36 5.20 16.08
N HIS A 32 1.95 6.43 15.76
CA HIS A 32 2.77 7.46 15.10
C HIS A 32 3.42 6.96 13.81
N TRP A 33 2.64 6.34 12.93
CA TRP A 33 3.18 5.87 11.65
C TRP A 33 3.40 7.06 10.73
N LEU A 34 4.67 7.46 10.58
CA LEU A 34 5.10 8.56 9.72
C LEU A 34 5.45 8.04 8.33
N HIS A 35 4.90 8.67 7.30
CA HIS A 35 5.17 8.38 5.90
C HIS A 35 5.71 9.64 5.24
N ASP A 36 6.95 9.61 4.79
CA ASP A 36 7.52 10.69 4.00
C ASP A 36 7.06 10.56 2.55
N ILE A 37 6.43 11.61 2.03
CA ILE A 37 5.89 11.69 0.68
C ILE A 37 6.68 12.76 -0.08
N CYS A 38 7.06 12.44 -1.31
CA CYS A 38 7.80 13.31 -2.22
C CYS A 38 7.04 13.46 -3.53
N VAL A 39 6.93 14.69 -4.03
CA VAL A 39 6.42 14.98 -5.36
C VAL A 39 7.56 14.90 -6.37
N GLU A 40 7.72 13.73 -6.99
CA GLU A 40 8.85 13.49 -7.91
C GLU A 40 8.62 14.04 -9.32
N ALA A 41 7.38 14.07 -9.79
CA ALA A 41 7.02 14.55 -11.11
C ALA A 41 5.55 14.94 -11.20
N ILE A 42 5.26 16.02 -11.93
CA ILE A 42 3.90 16.48 -12.23
C ILE A 42 3.69 16.37 -13.74
N HIS A 43 2.59 15.73 -14.13
CA HIS A 43 2.25 15.49 -15.53
C HIS A 43 0.89 16.11 -15.86
N GLU A 44 0.87 17.07 -16.79
CA GLU A 44 -0.33 17.81 -17.23
C GLU A 44 -1.37 16.93 -17.95
N ASN A 45 -0.97 15.75 -18.44
CA ASN A 45 -1.82 14.89 -19.25
C ASN A 45 -1.99 13.53 -18.58
N SER A 46 -3.06 13.41 -17.81
CA SER A 46 -3.40 12.18 -17.11
C SER A 46 -4.72 11.64 -17.64
N THR A 47 -4.67 10.88 -18.75
CA THR A 47 -5.73 9.92 -19.10
C THR A 47 -5.98 8.90 -17.97
N LEU A 48 -5.07 8.83 -16.98
CA LEU A 48 -5.17 8.05 -15.77
C LEU A 48 -6.03 8.79 -14.75
N LYS A 49 -7.29 8.36 -14.63
CA LYS A 49 -8.24 8.85 -13.60
C LYS A 49 -8.14 8.11 -12.28
N THR A 50 -7.31 7.07 -12.23
CA THR A 50 -7.22 6.13 -11.11
C THR A 50 -5.79 6.12 -10.61
N LEU A 51 -5.64 6.12 -9.28
CA LEU A 51 -4.37 5.89 -8.61
C LEU A 51 -3.77 4.57 -9.10
N PHE A 52 -2.45 4.50 -9.30
CA PHE A 52 -1.78 3.25 -9.63
C PHE A 52 -0.40 3.25 -8.98
N CYS A 53 0.05 2.08 -8.55
CA CYS A 53 1.40 1.93 -8.07
C CYS A 53 2.35 1.68 -9.25
N ILE A 54 3.48 2.40 -9.34
CA ILE A 54 4.49 2.13 -10.38
C ILE A 54 5.45 1.05 -9.90
N ASN A 55 5.96 1.22 -8.68
CA ASN A 55 6.92 0.32 -8.06
C ASN A 55 6.90 0.52 -6.54
N GLY A 56 7.54 -0.40 -5.82
CA GLY A 56 7.77 -0.30 -4.39
C GLY A 56 8.72 -1.38 -3.91
N HIS A 57 9.04 -1.32 -2.63
CA HIS A 57 9.79 -2.36 -1.96
C HIS A 57 8.99 -2.84 -0.75
N GLY A 58 9.34 -4.02 -0.23
CA GLY A 58 8.74 -4.52 1.00
C GLY A 58 9.00 -3.58 2.17
N ILE A 59 8.56 -3.99 3.36
CA ILE A 59 8.80 -3.22 4.59
C ILE A 59 10.26 -2.74 4.68
N PRO A 60 10.52 -1.52 5.17
CA PRO A 60 11.86 -0.99 5.28
C PRO A 60 12.77 -1.99 6.01
N ARG A 61 13.93 -2.28 5.42
CA ARG A 61 14.94 -3.23 5.92
C ARG A 61 14.58 -4.71 5.82
N ALA A 62 13.49 -5.08 5.13
CA ALA A 62 13.26 -6.46 4.74
C ALA A 62 14.48 -7.02 3.99
N THR A 63 14.91 -8.20 4.38
CA THR A 63 16.02 -8.92 3.77
C THR A 63 15.50 -10.13 3.00
N VAL A 64 16.36 -10.71 2.15
CA VAL A 64 16.08 -11.99 1.49
C VAL A 64 15.82 -13.11 2.51
N ALA A 65 16.44 -13.04 3.70
CA ALA A 65 16.18 -13.98 4.78
C ALA A 65 14.76 -13.83 5.34
N ASP A 66 14.28 -12.60 5.51
CA ASP A 66 12.91 -12.35 5.97
C ASP A 66 11.88 -12.87 4.95
N GLU A 67 12.12 -12.68 3.66
CA GLU A 67 11.27 -13.27 2.60
C GLU A 67 11.29 -14.81 2.66
N PHE A 68 12.46 -15.41 2.84
CA PHE A 68 12.60 -16.86 2.97
C PHE A 68 11.85 -17.40 4.20
N ASP A 69 12.00 -16.76 5.35
CA ASP A 69 11.36 -17.16 6.60
C ASP A 69 9.83 -17.06 6.50
N LYS A 70 9.32 -15.96 5.92
CA LYS A 70 7.87 -15.81 5.66
C LYS A 70 7.34 -16.80 4.64
N THR A 71 8.13 -17.11 3.60
CA THR A 71 7.77 -18.14 2.61
C THR A 71 7.69 -19.52 3.26
N LEU A 72 8.67 -19.88 4.09
CA LEU A 72 8.70 -21.14 4.81
C LEU A 72 7.50 -21.25 5.76
N THR A 73 7.24 -20.21 6.56
CA THR A 73 6.10 -20.16 7.48
C THR A 73 4.78 -20.35 6.75
N PHE A 74 4.60 -19.69 5.60
CA PHE A 74 3.41 -19.87 4.76
C PHE A 74 3.27 -21.31 4.25
N LEU A 75 4.34 -21.91 3.73
CA LEU A 75 4.32 -23.29 3.24
C LEU A 75 4.04 -24.30 4.36
N GLU A 76 4.61 -24.10 5.54
CA GLU A 76 4.33 -24.92 6.72
C GLU A 76 2.86 -24.83 7.14
N ALA A 77 2.28 -23.63 7.11
CA ALA A 77 0.85 -23.45 7.40
C ALA A 77 -0.04 -24.20 6.38
N VAL A 78 0.33 -24.18 5.10
CA VAL A 78 -0.41 -24.91 4.05
C VAL A 78 -0.25 -26.42 4.20
N VAL A 79 0.96 -26.93 4.45
CA VAL A 79 1.22 -28.37 4.58
C VAL A 79 0.55 -28.97 5.82
N ASN A 80 0.45 -28.19 6.91
CA ASN A 80 -0.17 -28.64 8.15
C ASN A 80 -1.68 -28.31 8.24
N ALA A 81 -2.27 -27.72 7.20
CA ALA A 81 -3.69 -27.42 7.17
C ALA A 81 -4.53 -28.71 7.26
N ASP A 82 -5.53 -28.70 8.14
CA ASP A 82 -6.51 -29.78 8.30
C ASP A 82 -7.89 -29.36 7.79
N ASP A 83 -8.87 -30.26 7.89
CA ASP A 83 -10.25 -30.03 7.44
C ASP A 83 -10.97 -28.87 8.18
N LYS A 84 -10.39 -28.35 9.28
CA LYS A 84 -10.93 -27.22 10.04
C LYS A 84 -10.25 -25.90 9.68
N THR A 85 -9.10 -25.96 9.01
CA THR A 85 -8.32 -24.78 8.63
C THR A 85 -9.08 -23.98 7.58
N THR A 86 -9.29 -22.69 7.85
CA THR A 86 -10.02 -21.81 6.96
C THR A 86 -9.07 -21.03 6.06
N ILE A 87 -9.61 -20.51 4.95
CA ILE A 87 -8.88 -19.56 4.09
C ILE A 87 -8.47 -18.31 4.88
N GLY A 88 -9.27 -17.90 5.88
CA GLY A 88 -8.94 -16.78 6.76
C GLY A 88 -7.64 -17.01 7.54
N ASP A 89 -7.44 -18.23 8.03
CA ASP A 89 -6.25 -18.61 8.79
C ASP A 89 -5.00 -18.54 7.89
N ILE A 90 -5.10 -19.01 6.65
CA ILE A 90 -4.01 -18.99 5.66
C ILE A 90 -3.71 -17.57 5.17
N ARG A 91 -4.72 -16.70 5.04
CA ARG A 91 -4.55 -15.32 4.52
C ARG A 91 -3.59 -14.48 5.34
N SER A 92 -3.56 -14.65 6.66
CA SER A 92 -2.63 -13.92 7.53
C SER A 92 -1.17 -14.13 7.12
N PHE A 93 -0.79 -15.36 6.77
CA PHE A 93 0.56 -15.70 6.29
C PHE A 93 0.86 -15.13 4.91
N VAL A 94 -0.15 -15.03 4.05
CA VAL A 94 -0.02 -14.37 2.74
C VAL A 94 0.21 -12.88 2.91
N ASP A 95 -0.52 -12.23 3.82
CA ASP A 95 -0.34 -10.81 4.13
C ASP A 95 1.07 -10.51 4.67
N ASP A 96 1.57 -11.37 5.56
CA ASP A 96 2.95 -11.31 6.09
C ASP A 96 4.01 -11.46 5.00
N LEU A 97 3.82 -12.40 4.07
CA LEU A 97 4.73 -12.61 2.94
C LEU A 97 4.67 -11.44 1.94
N ASP A 98 3.48 -10.95 1.64
CA ASP A 98 3.28 -9.79 0.77
C ASP A 98 3.94 -8.52 1.33
N ALA A 99 3.96 -8.38 2.66
CA ALA A 99 4.61 -7.25 3.32
C ALA A 99 6.13 -7.23 3.12
N VAL A 100 6.79 -8.40 3.15
CA VAL A 100 8.26 -8.49 2.95
C VAL A 100 8.66 -8.48 1.47
N ARG A 101 7.85 -9.08 0.58
CA ARG A 101 8.19 -9.17 -0.85
C ARG A 101 7.72 -7.96 -1.67
N PHE A 102 6.77 -7.19 -1.15
CA PHE A 102 5.97 -6.22 -1.90
C PHE A 102 5.19 -6.87 -3.05
N ASN A 103 3.86 -6.88 -2.93
CA ASN A 103 2.99 -7.44 -3.95
C ASN A 103 2.30 -6.35 -4.75
N HIS A 104 2.93 -5.94 -5.85
CA HIS A 104 2.41 -4.91 -6.76
C HIS A 104 0.99 -5.20 -7.25
N ASN A 105 0.72 -6.45 -7.64
CA ASN A 105 -0.59 -6.86 -8.18
C ASN A 105 -1.72 -6.73 -7.16
N LYS A 106 -1.42 -6.91 -5.87
CA LYS A 106 -2.39 -6.73 -4.78
C LYS A 106 -2.69 -5.28 -4.50
N ILE A 107 -1.71 -4.40 -4.72
CA ILE A 107 -1.79 -2.96 -4.47
C ILE A 107 -2.45 -2.23 -5.64
N GLN A 108 -2.32 -2.75 -6.86
CA GLN A 108 -3.02 -2.20 -8.02
C GLN A 108 -4.53 -2.17 -7.74
N PRO A 109 -5.20 -1.01 -7.91
CA PRO A 109 -6.64 -0.99 -7.84
C PRO A 109 -7.21 -1.89 -8.94
N ALA A 110 -8.37 -2.48 -8.66
CA ALA A 110 -9.11 -3.23 -9.67
C ALA A 110 -9.35 -2.30 -10.86
N THR A 111 -8.71 -2.61 -12.00
CA THR A 111 -9.04 -1.96 -13.25
C THR A 111 -10.49 -2.30 -13.57
N GLU A 112 -11.37 -1.30 -13.56
CA GLU A 112 -12.66 -1.45 -14.22
C GLU A 112 -12.36 -1.85 -15.67
N GLN A 113 -12.64 -3.11 -16.01
CA GLN A 113 -12.59 -3.56 -17.39
C GLN A 113 -13.63 -2.76 -18.17
N THR A 114 -13.22 -1.67 -18.79
CA THR A 114 -13.99 -1.10 -19.89
C THR A 114 -13.76 -2.01 -21.08
N SER A 115 -14.61 -3.05 -21.20
CA SER A 115 -14.82 -3.75 -22.46
C SER A 115 -15.16 -2.69 -23.52
N VAL A 116 -14.33 -2.60 -24.55
CA VAL A 116 -14.68 -1.99 -25.84
C VAL A 116 -15.20 -3.08 -26.76
#